data_AF-A0A535B022-F1
#
_entry.id   AF-A0A535B022-F1
#
_cell.length_a   1.000
_cell.length_b   1.000
_cell.length_c   1.000
_cell.angle_alpha   90.00
_cell.angle_beta   90.00
_cell.angle_gamma   90.00
#
_symmetry.space_group_name_H-M   'P 1'
#
loop_
_entity.id
_entity.type
_entity.pdbx_description
1 polymer ?
#
loop_
_entity_poly.entity_id
_entity_poly.type
_entity_poly.pdbx_seq_one_letter_code
_entity_poly.pdbx_strand_id
1 'polypeptide(L)'
;MLNKIMERDFMIVTDEEVGEKLNETHNAFLWVVDITKETLPLPVATFIVPFDGKSTNEFRFGAHQPAEQIYGNTLYVTWFGGGLRAIDFSNPYIPKEVGFHIPLPGKGQKVVMSNDVFHDKDGKLYLVDRYDGLEILESQI
;
A
#
# COMPACT_ATOMS: atom_id res chain seq x y z
N MET A 1 -14.13 -9.61 14.71
CA MET A 1 -13.10 -8.93 15.51
C MET A 1 -11.82 -9.02 14.72
N LEU A 2 -11.18 -7.89 14.41
CA LEU A 2 -9.81 -7.92 13.88
C LEU A 2 -8.93 -8.62 14.92
N ASN A 3 -8.08 -9.53 14.47
CA ASN A 3 -7.25 -10.31 15.36
C ASN A 3 -6.15 -9.41 15.93
N LYS A 4 -5.96 -9.45 17.25
CA LYS A 4 -4.78 -8.85 17.89
C LYS A 4 -3.52 -9.55 17.38
N ILE A 5 -2.43 -8.79 17.27
CA ILE A 5 -1.11 -9.32 16.95
C ILE A 5 -0.25 -9.11 18.19
N MET A 6 0.29 -10.19 18.78
CA MET A 6 1.09 -10.11 20.01
C MET A 6 0.37 -9.40 21.18
N GLU A 7 -0.95 -9.63 21.33
CA GLU A 7 -1.82 -8.96 22.32
C GLU A 7 -1.94 -7.43 22.16
N ARG A 8 -1.61 -6.91 20.97
CA ARG A 8 -1.63 -5.48 20.64
C ARG A 8 -2.54 -5.16 19.47
N ASP A 9 -2.92 -3.90 19.42
CA ASP A 9 -3.74 -3.31 18.36
C ASP A 9 -2.86 -2.38 17.52
N PHE A 10 -2.92 -2.51 16.21
CA PHE A 10 -2.07 -1.76 15.27
C PHE A 10 -2.90 -1.04 14.22
N MET A 11 -2.41 0.12 13.80
CA MET A 11 -2.93 0.93 12.71
C MET A 11 -1.86 1.06 11.63
N ILE A 12 -2.32 1.03 10.38
CA ILE A 12 -1.50 1.30 9.21
C ILE A 12 -1.82 2.70 8.70
N VAL A 13 -0.79 3.47 8.39
CA VAL A 13 -0.92 4.85 7.89
C VAL A 13 -0.08 5.01 6.64
N THR A 14 -0.65 5.59 5.58
CA THR A 14 0.07 5.91 4.34
C THR A 14 0.28 7.42 4.23
N ASP A 15 1.48 7.85 3.82
CA ASP A 15 1.82 9.27 3.66
C ASP A 15 1.22 9.94 2.40
N GLU A 16 0.62 9.15 1.50
CA GLU A 16 0.14 9.52 0.15
C GLU A 16 1.22 10.19 -0.73
N GLU A 17 1.65 9.50 -1.78
CA GLU A 17 2.62 10.05 -2.72
C GLU A 17 2.04 11.20 -3.54
N VAL A 18 2.80 12.29 -3.59
CA VAL A 18 2.49 13.48 -4.38
C VAL A 18 3.51 13.61 -5.51
N GLY A 19 3.03 13.98 -6.69
CA GLY A 19 3.91 14.10 -7.86
C GLY A 19 4.88 15.27 -7.74
N GLU A 20 4.39 16.45 -7.35
CA GLU A 20 5.20 17.65 -7.17
C GLU A 20 5.54 17.85 -5.70
N LYS A 21 6.84 17.89 -5.40
CA LYS A 21 7.35 18.09 -4.05
C LYS A 21 8.03 19.45 -3.95
N LEU A 22 7.66 20.22 -2.94
CA LEU A 22 8.28 21.52 -2.66
C LEU A 22 9.74 21.41 -2.22
N ASN A 23 10.13 20.26 -1.66
CA ASN A 23 11.49 19.96 -1.19
C ASN A 23 11.89 18.54 -1.61
N GLU A 24 13.19 18.29 -1.75
CA GLU A 24 13.70 16.92 -1.94
C GLU A 24 13.39 16.07 -0.70
N THR A 25 12.49 15.11 -0.87
CA THR A 25 12.08 14.16 0.16
C THR A 25 12.00 12.77 -0.44
N HIS A 26 12.05 11.75 0.41
CA HIS A 26 11.83 10.38 -0.02
C HIS A 26 10.43 10.22 -0.63
N ASN A 27 10.24 9.16 -1.40
CA ASN A 27 8.91 8.76 -1.82
C ASN A 27 8.05 8.37 -0.62
N ALA A 28 6.75 8.62 -0.70
CA ALA A 28 5.81 8.30 0.35
C ALA A 28 5.87 6.81 0.66
N PHE A 29 5.76 6.50 1.94
CA PHE A 29 5.91 5.18 2.48
C PHE A 29 4.77 4.91 3.47
N LEU A 30 4.82 3.73 4.09
CA LEU A 30 3.80 3.25 5.01
C LEU A 30 4.37 3.19 6.42
N TRP A 31 3.57 3.60 7.40
CA TRP A 31 3.87 3.51 8.83
C TRP A 31 3.07 2.40 9.49
N VAL A 32 3.69 1.73 10.45
CA VAL A 32 3.02 0.85 11.41
C VAL A 32 2.99 1.55 12.75
N VAL A 33 1.79 1.71 13.31
CA VAL A 33 1.55 2.45 14.55
C VAL A 33 0.91 1.51 15.57
N ASP A 34 1.54 1.31 16.72
CA ASP A 34 0.91 0.65 17.87
C ASP A 34 -0.13 1.60 18.46
N ILE A 35 -1.39 1.17 18.45
CA ILE A 35 -2.55 1.89 18.98
C ILE A 35 -3.22 1.10 20.11
N THR A 36 -2.50 0.18 20.77
CA THR A 36 -2.99 -0.58 21.94
C THR A 36 -3.55 0.37 23.01
N LYS A 37 -2.95 1.56 23.12
CA LYS A 37 -3.53 2.70 23.81
C LYS A 37 -3.82 3.78 22.75
N GLU A 38 -5.07 3.87 22.30
CA GLU A 38 -5.49 4.83 21.24
C GLU A 38 -5.18 6.30 21.57
N THR A 39 -5.08 6.65 22.85
CA THR A 39 -4.69 8.00 23.32
C THR A 39 -3.17 8.25 23.28
N LEU A 40 -2.38 7.24 22.93
CA LEU A 40 -0.92 7.29 22.82
C LEU A 40 -0.45 6.45 21.61
N PRO A 41 -0.75 6.87 20.37
CA PRO A 41 -0.29 6.20 19.16
C PRO A 41 1.24 6.27 19.08
N LEU A 42 1.90 5.12 18.87
CA LEU A 42 3.36 5.02 18.80
C LEU A 42 3.81 4.41 17.47
N PRO A 43 4.53 5.14 16.59
CA PRO A 43 5.14 4.55 15.40
C PRO A 43 6.19 3.50 15.79
N VAL A 44 6.10 2.30 15.21
CA VAL A 44 6.99 1.16 15.55
C VAL A 44 7.78 0.61 14.37
N ALA A 45 7.31 0.83 13.14
CA ALA A 45 8.00 0.42 11.92
C ALA A 45 7.56 1.27 10.72
N THR A 46 8.33 1.17 9.64
CA THR A 46 8.03 1.75 8.32
C THR A 46 8.25 0.70 7.24
N PHE A 47 7.48 0.78 6.16
CA PHE A 47 7.68 -0.03 4.96
C PHE A 47 7.77 0.87 3.72
N ILE A 48 8.79 0.66 2.90
CA ILE A 48 9.01 1.38 1.64
C ILE A 48 9.38 0.39 0.54
N VAL A 49 8.76 0.55 -0.64
CA VAL A 49 9.18 -0.17 -1.84
C VAL A 49 10.43 0.52 -2.40
N PRO A 50 11.57 -0.19 -2.57
CA PRO A 50 12.78 0.39 -3.12
C PRO A 50 12.58 0.93 -4.54
N PHE A 51 13.07 2.14 -4.79
CA PHE A 51 13.06 2.77 -6.10
C PHE A 51 14.14 3.82 -6.20
N ASP A 52 14.99 3.70 -7.23
CA ASP A 52 16.14 4.58 -7.44
C ASP A 52 15.79 5.87 -8.20
N GLY A 53 14.55 6.00 -8.69
CA GLY A 53 14.06 7.19 -9.37
C GLY A 53 13.38 8.19 -8.44
N LYS A 54 12.82 9.24 -9.02
CA LYS A 54 12.02 10.25 -8.31
C LYS A 54 10.55 10.14 -8.74
N SER A 55 9.63 10.25 -7.78
CA SER A 55 8.22 10.51 -8.07
C SER A 55 8.09 11.88 -8.76
N THR A 56 7.27 11.96 -9.81
CA THR A 56 6.98 13.19 -10.57
C THR A 56 5.48 13.34 -10.83
N ASN A 57 5.07 14.46 -11.43
CA ASN A 57 3.68 14.67 -11.86
C ASN A 57 3.25 13.70 -12.97
N GLU A 58 4.17 13.29 -13.83
CA GLU A 58 3.95 12.37 -14.94
C GLU A 58 4.06 10.90 -14.53
N PHE A 59 4.84 10.62 -13.47
CA PHE A 59 5.05 9.27 -12.96
C PHE A 59 5.17 9.30 -11.43
N ARG A 60 4.06 9.01 -10.74
CA ARG A 60 4.10 8.88 -9.28
C ARG A 60 4.61 7.51 -8.89
N PHE A 61 5.52 7.46 -7.92
CA PHE A 61 6.00 6.22 -7.34
C PHE A 61 6.10 6.40 -5.83
N GLY A 62 5.24 5.72 -5.07
CA GLY A 62 5.17 5.83 -3.62
C GLY A 62 3.84 5.31 -3.09
N ALA A 63 3.73 5.15 -1.77
CA ALA A 63 2.52 4.66 -1.12
C ALA A 63 1.31 5.55 -1.45
N HIS A 64 0.14 4.94 -1.66
CA HIS A 64 -1.08 5.69 -1.91
C HIS A 64 -2.23 5.21 -1.02
N GLN A 65 -3.02 4.24 -1.47
CA GLN A 65 -4.23 3.78 -0.78
C GLN A 65 -4.07 2.33 -0.31
N PRO A 66 -4.10 2.06 1.01
CA PRO A 66 -4.24 0.71 1.54
C PRO A 66 -5.69 0.24 1.42
N ALA A 67 -5.91 -1.07 1.24
CA ALA A 67 -7.22 -1.67 1.34
C ALA A 67 -7.82 -1.40 2.72
N GLU A 68 -9.04 -0.90 2.74
CA GLU A 68 -9.71 -0.45 3.97
C GLU A 68 -10.18 -1.63 4.82
N GLN A 69 -10.52 -2.75 4.17
CA GLN A 69 -10.89 -3.99 4.81
C GLN A 69 -9.67 -4.91 4.93
N ILE A 70 -9.39 -5.32 6.16
CA ILE A 70 -8.26 -6.18 6.50
C ILE A 70 -8.79 -7.57 6.85
N TYR A 71 -8.33 -8.57 6.09
CA TYR A 71 -8.61 -9.98 6.36
C TYR A 71 -7.28 -10.70 6.62
N GLY A 72 -7.09 -11.15 7.86
CA GLY A 72 -5.82 -11.76 8.28
C GLY A 72 -4.71 -10.73 8.49
N ASN A 73 -3.47 -11.13 8.20
CA ASN A 73 -2.27 -10.32 8.45
C ASN A 73 -1.64 -9.74 7.18
N THR A 74 -2.18 -10.06 6.00
CA THR A 74 -1.72 -9.51 4.73
C THR A 74 -2.53 -8.27 4.39
N LEU A 75 -1.86 -7.14 4.25
CA LEU A 75 -2.46 -5.91 3.75
C LEU A 75 -2.14 -5.75 2.27
N TYR A 76 -3.14 -5.32 1.51
CA TYR A 76 -2.97 -4.89 0.14
C TYR A 76 -2.92 -3.36 0.08
N VAL A 77 -1.98 -2.80 -0.67
CA VAL A 77 -1.80 -1.35 -0.77
C VAL A 77 -1.34 -0.97 -2.17
N THR A 78 -1.92 0.09 -2.72
CA THR A 78 -1.49 0.67 -3.99
C THR A 78 -0.29 1.57 -3.81
N TRP A 79 0.61 1.53 -4.80
CA TRP A 79 1.91 2.21 -4.78
C TRP A 79 2.16 3.02 -6.08
N PHE A 80 1.09 3.56 -6.69
CA PHE A 80 1.09 4.21 -8.01
C PHE A 80 1.83 3.39 -9.07
N GLY A 81 2.92 3.91 -9.64
CA GLY A 81 3.75 3.21 -10.62
C GLY A 81 4.40 1.95 -10.08
N GLY A 82 4.40 1.76 -8.75
CA GLY A 82 4.74 0.52 -8.10
C GLY A 82 3.61 -0.52 -8.12
N GLY A 83 2.41 -0.23 -8.63
CA GLY A 83 1.31 -1.18 -8.70
C GLY A 83 0.69 -1.52 -7.34
N LEU A 84 0.10 -2.71 -7.24
CA LEU A 84 -0.44 -3.29 -6.03
C LEU A 84 0.64 -4.06 -5.26
N ARG A 85 0.73 -3.85 -3.95
CA ARG A 85 1.66 -4.52 -3.04
C ARG A 85 0.90 -5.33 -2.01
N ALA A 86 1.38 -6.54 -1.74
CA ALA A 86 0.91 -7.39 -0.65
C ALA A 86 2.00 -7.44 0.42
N ILE A 87 1.65 -7.02 1.63
CA ILE A 87 2.60 -6.86 2.74
C ILE A 87 2.10 -7.70 3.92
N ASP A 88 2.94 -8.62 4.39
CA ASP A 88 2.70 -9.40 5.61
C ASP A 88 3.08 -8.58 6.85
N PHE A 89 2.10 -8.42 7.74
CA PHE A 89 2.22 -7.75 9.04
C PHE A 89 2.14 -8.72 10.23
N SER A 90 2.31 -10.03 10.01
CA SER A 90 2.35 -11.04 11.08
C SER A 90 3.35 -10.71 12.19
N ASN A 91 4.43 -10.02 11.85
CA ASN A 91 5.28 -9.29 12.78
C ASN A 91 5.24 -7.78 12.45
N PRO A 92 4.55 -6.94 13.25
CA PRO A 92 4.34 -5.53 12.95
C PRO A 92 5.61 -4.68 13.07
N TYR A 93 6.66 -5.22 13.70
CA TYR A 93 7.97 -4.56 13.82
C TYR A 93 8.87 -4.82 12.61
N ILE A 94 8.50 -5.77 11.74
CA ILE A 94 9.28 -6.18 10.57
C ILE A 94 8.31 -6.51 9.42
N PRO A 95 7.58 -5.50 8.88
CA PRO A 95 6.69 -5.72 7.74
C PRO A 95 7.47 -6.20 6.51
N LYS A 96 6.89 -7.13 5.74
CA LYS A 96 7.57 -7.76 4.59
C LYS A 96 6.67 -7.78 3.37
N GLU A 97 7.21 -7.39 2.22
CA GLU A 97 6.53 -7.65 0.94
C GLU A 97 6.52 -9.16 0.68
N VAL A 98 5.33 -9.69 0.40
CA VAL A 98 5.11 -11.12 0.09
C VAL A 98 4.57 -11.34 -1.31
N GLY A 99 4.19 -10.26 -2.01
CA GLY A 99 3.79 -10.30 -3.40
C GLY A 99 3.52 -8.90 -3.96
N PHE A 100 3.44 -8.81 -5.29
CA PHE A 100 3.04 -7.60 -5.98
C PHE A 100 2.37 -7.93 -7.30
N HIS A 101 1.59 -6.97 -7.81
CA HIS A 101 1.05 -7.00 -9.17
C HIS A 101 1.17 -5.59 -9.76
N ILE A 102 1.78 -5.47 -10.93
CA ILE A 102 1.87 -4.20 -11.66
C ILE A 102 1.03 -4.38 -12.92
N PRO A 103 -0.11 -3.67 -13.04
CA PRO A 103 -0.95 -3.77 -14.23
C PRO A 103 -0.19 -3.23 -15.46
N LEU A 104 -0.70 -3.51 -16.66
CA LEU A 104 -0.17 -2.86 -17.86
C LEU A 104 -0.57 -1.38 -17.86
N PRO A 105 0.26 -0.47 -18.43
CA PRO A 105 -0.19 0.88 -18.70
C PRO A 105 -1.43 0.88 -19.59
N GLY A 106 -2.42 1.71 -19.25
CA GLY A 106 -3.63 1.81 -20.04
C GLY A 106 -3.38 2.29 -21.47
N LYS A 107 -4.35 2.07 -22.35
CA LYS A 107 -4.18 2.31 -23.80
C LYS A 107 -3.70 3.75 -24.10
N GLY A 108 -2.50 3.85 -24.69
CA GLY A 108 -1.88 5.13 -25.06
C GLY A 108 -1.13 5.83 -23.91
N GLN A 109 -1.08 5.22 -22.73
CA GLN A 109 -0.36 5.71 -21.56
C GLN A 109 1.03 5.06 -21.49
N LYS A 110 1.97 5.78 -20.88
CA LYS A 110 3.37 5.34 -20.73
C LYS A 110 3.65 4.74 -19.36
N VAL A 111 2.74 4.94 -18.41
CA VAL A 111 2.95 4.64 -17.00
C VAL A 111 1.70 4.02 -16.40
N VAL A 112 1.92 3.30 -15.31
CA VAL A 112 0.90 2.77 -14.41
C VAL A 112 0.57 3.82 -13.35
N MET A 113 -0.69 3.92 -12.96
CA MET A 113 -1.19 4.81 -11.92
C MET A 113 -2.21 4.08 -11.06
N SER A 114 -1.79 2.97 -10.45
CA SER A 114 -2.61 2.19 -9.52
C SER A 114 -3.00 3.07 -8.34
N ASN A 115 -4.31 3.31 -8.22
CA ASN A 115 -4.85 4.41 -7.44
C ASN A 115 -5.66 3.92 -6.24
N ASP A 116 -6.33 2.78 -6.35
CA ASP A 116 -7.13 2.25 -5.24
C ASP A 116 -7.20 0.71 -5.28
N VAL A 117 -7.45 0.09 -4.12
CA VAL A 117 -7.68 -1.35 -4.00
C VAL A 117 -8.76 -1.64 -2.97
N PHE A 118 -9.80 -2.35 -3.39
CA PHE A 118 -10.76 -2.95 -2.47
C PHE A 118 -10.47 -4.45 -2.30
N HIS A 119 -10.46 -4.92 -1.06
CA HIS A 119 -10.30 -6.33 -0.72
C HIS A 119 -11.64 -6.87 -0.23
N ASP A 120 -12.21 -7.82 -0.97
CA ASP A 120 -13.48 -8.46 -0.61
C ASP A 120 -13.24 -9.66 0.31
N LYS A 121 -14.25 -10.00 1.11
CA LYS A 121 -14.22 -11.09 2.09
C LYS A 121 -14.01 -12.48 1.48
N ASP A 122 -14.23 -12.62 0.17
CA ASP A 122 -14.01 -13.86 -0.58
C ASP A 122 -12.58 -13.95 -1.15
N GLY A 123 -11.71 -12.99 -0.83
CA GLY A 123 -10.30 -12.94 -1.22
C GLY A 123 -10.05 -12.24 -2.56
N LYS A 124 -11.08 -11.72 -3.23
CA LYS A 124 -10.89 -10.95 -4.47
C LYS A 124 -10.35 -9.55 -4.18
N LEU A 125 -9.48 -9.10 -5.07
CA LEU A 125 -8.92 -7.76 -5.05
C LEU A 125 -9.43 -7.00 -6.27
N TYR A 126 -9.94 -5.80 -6.05
CA TYR A 126 -10.46 -4.91 -7.08
C TYR A 126 -9.49 -3.75 -7.19
N LEU A 127 -8.52 -3.88 -8.09
CA LEU A 127 -7.47 -2.90 -8.31
C LEU A 127 -7.94 -1.87 -9.33
N VAL A 128 -7.96 -0.60 -8.93
CA VAL A 128 -8.28 0.51 -9.83
C VAL A 128 -7.00 1.21 -10.24
N ASP A 129 -6.72 1.21 -11.53
CA ASP A 129 -5.72 2.05 -12.16
C ASP A 129 -6.39 3.30 -12.76
N ARG A 130 -5.82 4.48 -12.51
CA ARG A 130 -6.34 5.77 -13.00
C ARG A 130 -6.44 5.81 -14.53
N TYR A 131 -5.60 5.05 -15.21
CA TYR A 131 -5.40 5.09 -16.65
C TYR A 131 -5.93 3.84 -17.39
N ASP A 132 -6.10 2.71 -16.70
CA ASP A 132 -6.62 1.48 -17.31
C ASP A 132 -7.93 0.94 -16.71
N GLY A 133 -8.46 1.58 -15.66
CA GLY A 133 -9.73 1.19 -15.06
C GLY A 133 -9.58 0.08 -14.02
N LEU A 134 -10.45 -0.94 -14.07
CA LEU A 134 -10.56 -1.96 -13.01
C LEU A 134 -10.00 -3.31 -13.47
N GLU A 135 -9.09 -3.87 -12.68
CA GLU A 135 -8.71 -5.29 -12.73
C GLU A 135 -9.26 -6.03 -11.49
N ILE A 136 -9.75 -7.26 -11.69
CA ILE A 136 -10.17 -8.16 -10.60
C ILE A 136 -9.13 -9.27 -10.50
N LEU A 137 -8.51 -9.39 -9.33
CA LEU A 137 -7.39 -10.28 -9.08
C LEU A 137 -7.74 -11.29 -7.97
N GLU A 138 -7.08 -12.44 -8.01
CA GLU A 138 -7.06 -13.42 -6.93
C GLU A 138 -5.61 -13.63 -6.48
N SER A 139 -5.39 -13.61 -5.17
CA SER A 139 -4.08 -13.84 -4.58
C SER A 139 -3.72 -15.33 -4.60
N GLN A 140 -2.46 -15.65 -4.91
CA GLN A 140 -1.90 -17.00 -4.80
C GLN A 140 -1.00 -17.21 -3.57
N ILE A 141 -0.82 -16.16 -2.76
CA ILE A 141 -0.01 -16.17 -1.54
C ILE A 141 -0.87 -16.39 -0.29
#